data_AF-A0A1F3LWA9-F1
#
_entry.id   AF-A0A1F3LWA9-F1
#
_cell.length_a   1.000
_cell.length_b   1.000
_cell.length_c   1.000
_cell.angle_alpha   90.00
_cell.angle_beta   90.00
_cell.angle_gamma   90.00
#
_symmetry.space_group_name_H-M   'P 1'
#
loop_
_entity.id
_entity.type
_entity.pdbx_description
1 polymer ?
#
loop_
_entity_poly.entity_id
_entity_poly.type
_entity_poly.pdbx_seq_one_letter_code
_entity_poly.pdbx_strand_id
1 'polypeptide(L)'
;MATVTNNIITLGLSGKVGNLVFRRRGNKTTVYIQSPRKAPLSEKQKQAQQRFAEAVALTKQALNDESERRKFEEMAKKEGKESAYSAAIAYFCKQIH
;
A
#
# COMPACT_ATOMS: atom_id res chain seq x y z
N MET A 1 -9.87 -13.38 -5.68
CA MET A 1 -8.50 -12.99 -6.03
C MET A 1 -7.83 -14.21 -6.63
N ALA A 2 -7.18 -14.09 -7.77
CA ALA A 2 -6.47 -15.18 -8.42
C ALA A 2 -5.04 -14.74 -8.79
N THR A 3 -4.08 -15.65 -8.69
CA THR A 3 -2.70 -15.41 -9.14
C THR A 3 -2.55 -15.99 -10.54
N VAL A 4 -2.02 -15.21 -11.47
CA VAL A 4 -1.70 -15.68 -12.81
C VAL A 4 -0.42 -16.51 -12.73
N THR A 5 -0.51 -17.80 -13.07
CA THR A 5 0.63 -18.71 -13.07
C THR A 5 1.25 -18.80 -14.46
N ASN A 6 0.50 -19.29 -15.46
CA ASN A 6 1.04 -19.57 -16.79
C ASN A 6 0.04 -19.20 -17.91
N ASN A 7 -0.38 -17.94 -17.93
CA ASN A 7 -1.29 -17.43 -18.95
C ASN A 7 -0.62 -16.26 -19.70
N ILE A 8 -0.19 -16.50 -20.93
CA ILE A 8 0.54 -15.52 -21.74
C ILE A 8 -0.26 -14.24 -22.04
N ILE A 9 -1.60 -14.33 -22.02
CA ILE A 9 -2.49 -13.20 -22.33
C ILE A 9 -2.58 -12.24 -21.13
N THR A 10 -2.57 -12.78 -19.91
CA THR A 10 -2.83 -12.01 -18.68
C THR A 10 -1.60 -11.76 -17.82
N LEU A 11 -0.50 -12.49 -18.07
CA LEU A 11 0.78 -12.26 -17.42
C LEU A 11 1.32 -10.89 -17.82
N GLY A 12 1.82 -10.13 -16.85
CA GLY A 12 2.39 -8.80 -17.10
C GLY A 12 1.36 -7.67 -17.21
N LEU A 13 0.06 -7.96 -17.34
CA LEU A 13 -0.97 -6.93 -17.36
C LEU A 13 -1.06 -6.16 -16.03
N SER A 14 -1.41 -4.88 -16.15
CA SER A 14 -1.72 -3.99 -15.03
C SER A 14 -2.83 -3.02 -15.42
N GLY A 15 -3.67 -2.63 -14.46
CA GLY A 15 -4.77 -1.69 -14.70
C GLY A 15 -6.13 -2.38 -14.69
N LYS A 16 -7.14 -1.74 -15.30
CA LYS A 16 -8.53 -2.18 -15.27
C LYS A 16 -9.01 -2.59 -16.65
N VAL A 17 -9.59 -3.78 -16.77
CA VAL A 17 -10.28 -4.25 -17.98
C VAL A 17 -11.67 -4.71 -17.58
N GLY A 18 -12.71 -3.96 -17.96
CA GLY A 18 -14.07 -4.21 -17.50
C GLY A 18 -14.16 -4.15 -15.96
N ASN A 19 -14.61 -5.24 -15.34
CA ASN A 19 -14.64 -5.40 -13.89
C ASN A 19 -13.39 -6.09 -13.32
N LEU A 20 -12.39 -6.42 -14.14
CA LEU A 20 -11.15 -7.04 -13.70
C LEU A 20 -10.09 -5.97 -13.41
N VAL A 21 -9.43 -6.12 -12.28
CA VAL A 21 -8.28 -5.29 -11.89
C VAL A 21 -7.05 -6.18 -11.83
N PHE A 22 -6.07 -5.86 -12.66
CA PHE A 22 -4.77 -6.52 -12.72
C PHE A 22 -3.76 -5.71 -11.91
N ARG A 23 -3.12 -6.37 -10.95
CA ARG A 23 -2.04 -5.80 -10.15
C ARG A 23 -0.76 -6.59 -10.37
N ARG A 24 0.29 -5.88 -10.79
CA ARG A 24 1.63 -6.44 -10.96
C ARG A 24 2.53 -6.05 -9.78
N ARG A 25 3.25 -7.02 -9.23
CA ARG A 25 4.35 -6.82 -8.26
C ARG A 25 5.55 -7.66 -8.71
N GLY A 26 6.59 -7.00 -9.22
CA GLY A 26 7.68 -7.71 -9.91
C GLY A 26 7.13 -8.56 -11.07
N ASN A 27 7.45 -9.86 -11.05
CA ASN A 27 7.02 -10.81 -12.08
C ASN A 27 5.67 -11.50 -11.77
N LYS A 28 5.00 -11.13 -10.68
CA LYS A 28 3.71 -11.71 -10.29
C LYS A 28 2.56 -10.79 -10.70
N THR A 29 1.56 -11.35 -11.38
CA THR A 29 0.29 -10.67 -11.67
C THR A 29 -0.84 -11.32 -10.86
N THR A 30 -1.59 -10.49 -10.14
CA THR A 30 -2.79 -10.89 -9.40
C THR A 30 -4.01 -10.20 -9.99
N VAL A 31 -5.10 -10.96 -10.13
CA VAL A 31 -6.37 -10.48 -10.69
C VAL A 31 -7.44 -10.45 -9.61
N TYR A 32 -8.22 -9.36 -9.62
CA TYR A 32 -9.36 -9.14 -8.75
C TYR A 32 -10.59 -8.84 -9.58
N ILE A 33 -11.75 -9.29 -9.11
CA ILE A 33 -13.04 -8.82 -9.63
C ILE A 33 -13.45 -7.62 -8.77
N GLN A 34 -13.57 -6.45 -9.39
CA GLN A 34 -14.08 -5.25 -8.76
C GLN A 34 -15.60 -5.38 -8.64
N SER A 35 -16.07 -5.60 -7.42
CA SER A 35 -17.49 -5.56 -7.09
C SER A 35 -17.89 -4.12 -6.72
N PRO A 36 -19.07 -3.63 -7.18
CA PRO A 36 -19.59 -2.34 -6.73
C PRO A 36 -19.79 -2.35 -5.21
N ARG A 37 -19.56 -1.20 -4.56
CA ARG A 37 -19.82 -1.06 -3.13
C ARG A 37 -21.34 -1.14 -2.90
N LYS A 38 -21.75 -2.04 -2.01
CA LYS A 38 -23.17 -2.24 -1.66
C LYS A 38 -23.68 -1.29 -0.57
N ALA A 39 -22.77 -0.70 0.20
CA ALA A 39 -23.09 0.17 1.33
C ALA A 39 -22.02 1.29 1.46
N PRO A 40 -22.35 2.42 2.09
CA PRO A 40 -21.38 3.45 2.44
C PRO A 40 -20.36 2.92 3.47
N LEU A 41 -19.24 3.64 3.59
CA LEU A 41 -18.20 3.32 4.57
C LEU A 41 -18.73 3.48 6.01
N SER A 42 -18.45 2.48 6.84
CA SER A 42 -18.67 2.56 8.29
C SER A 42 -17.78 3.64 8.91
N GLU A 43 -18.21 4.23 10.02
CA GLU A 43 -17.39 5.18 10.79
C GLU A 43 -16.01 4.63 11.14
N LYS A 44 -15.90 3.34 11.50
CA LYS A 44 -14.60 2.70 11.76
C LYS A 44 -13.71 2.68 10.52
N GLN A 45 -14.30 2.49 9.34
CA GLN A 45 -13.58 2.48 8.07
C GLN A 45 -13.14 3.89 7.66
N LYS A 46 -13.98 4.91 7.91
CA LYS A 46 -13.63 6.32 7.69
C LYS A 46 -12.48 6.74 8.62
N GLN A 47 -12.56 6.41 9.91
CA GLN A 47 -11.50 6.66 10.88
C GLN A 47 -10.18 5.99 10.46
N ALA A 48 -10.22 4.72 10.05
CA ALA A 48 -9.03 4.04 9.54
C ALA A 48 -8.42 4.73 8.31
N GLN A 49 -9.25 5.21 7.37
CA GLN A 49 -8.79 5.98 6.22
C GLN A 49 -8.17 7.32 6.62
N GLN A 50 -8.77 8.01 7.57
CA GLN A 50 -8.28 9.29 8.08
C GLN A 50 -6.92 9.12 8.78
N ARG A 51 -6.81 8.15 9.70
CA ARG A 51 -5.54 7.83 10.38
C ARG A 51 -4.43 7.49 9.38
N PHE A 52 -4.77 6.74 8.33
CA PHE A 52 -3.81 6.43 7.28
C PHE A 52 -3.40 7.68 6.49
N ALA A 53 -4.33 8.57 6.16
CA ALA A 53 -4.03 9.82 5.47
C ALA A 53 -3.13 10.74 6.30
N GLU A 54 -3.39 10.85 7.60
CA GLU A 54 -2.56 11.60 8.55
C GLU A 54 -1.14 10.99 8.66
N ALA A 55 -1.03 9.66 8.78
CA ALA A 55 0.27 8.98 8.79
C ALA A 55 1.09 9.24 7.51
N VAL A 56 0.42 9.28 6.35
CA VAL A 56 1.06 9.58 5.07
C VAL A 56 1.58 11.02 5.03
N ALA A 57 0.83 11.98 5.59
CA ALA A 57 1.26 13.37 5.67
C ALA A 57 2.51 13.52 6.56
N LEU A 58 2.49 12.93 7.76
CA LEU A 58 3.63 12.91 8.68
C LEU A 58 4.85 12.21 8.07
N THR A 59 4.64 11.11 7.36
CA THR A 59 5.72 10.40 6.65
C THR A 59 6.40 11.30 5.62
N LYS A 60 5.61 12.03 4.82
CA LYS A 60 6.17 12.94 3.81
C LYS A 60 6.98 14.06 4.46
N GLN A 61 6.50 14.60 5.57
CA GLN A 61 7.23 15.62 6.33
C GLN A 61 8.53 15.05 6.91
N ALA A 62 8.48 13.91 7.60
CA ALA A 62 9.64 13.30 8.23
C ALA A 62 10.73 12.86 7.22
N LEU A 63 10.35 12.46 6.01
CA LEU A 63 11.33 12.06 4.99
C LEU A 63 11.97 13.22 4.23
N ASN A 64 11.47 14.45 4.40
CA ASN A 64 12.15 15.63 3.89
C ASN A 64 13.42 15.94 4.68
N ASP A 65 13.45 15.58 5.97
CA ASP A 65 14.62 15.72 6.83
C ASP A 65 15.58 14.53 6.63
N GLU A 66 16.84 14.82 6.28
CA GLU A 66 17.81 13.76 5.95
C GLU A 66 18.16 12.87 7.15
N SER A 67 18.14 13.43 8.38
CA SER A 67 18.41 12.69 9.61
C SER A 67 17.32 11.67 9.92
N GLU A 68 16.06 12.07 9.85
CA GLU A 68 14.88 11.22 10.04
C GLU A 68 14.79 10.14 8.95
N ARG A 69 15.10 10.51 7.71
CA ARG A 69 15.17 9.55 6.61
C ARG A 69 16.15 8.41 6.88
N ARG A 70 17.35 8.71 7.37
CA ARG A 70 18.35 7.67 7.72
C ARG A 70 17.86 6.75 8.83
N LYS A 71 17.17 7.28 9.86
CA LYS A 71 16.55 6.47 10.92
C LYS A 71 15.55 5.46 10.34
N PHE A 72 14.68 5.91 9.43
CA PHE A 72 13.70 5.03 8.79
C PHE A 72 14.32 4.06 7.77
N GLU A 73 15.43 4.40 7.13
CA GLU A 73 16.20 3.47 6.30
C GLU A 73 16.81 2.33 7.13
N GLU A 74 17.37 2.64 8.30
CA GLU A 74 17.84 1.62 9.24
C GLU A 74 16.71 0.76 9.78
N MET A 75 15.59 1.39 10.15
CA MET A 75 14.39 0.67 10.60
C MET A 75 13.86 -0.25 9.50
N ALA A 76 13.83 0.20 8.25
CA ALA A 76 13.41 -0.62 7.11
C ALA A 76 14.30 -1.86 6.94
N LYS A 77 15.62 -1.71 7.09
CA LYS A 77 16.56 -2.85 7.04
C LYS A 77 16.32 -3.84 8.19
N LYS A 78 16.12 -3.35 9.41
CA LYS A 78 15.88 -4.19 10.60
C LYS A 78 14.57 -4.97 10.50
N GLU A 79 13.52 -4.35 9.99
CA GLU A 79 12.19 -4.94 9.88
C GLU A 79 11.94 -5.66 8.55
N GLY A 80 12.92 -5.70 7.64
CA GLY A 80 12.78 -6.32 6.31
C GLY A 80 11.75 -5.63 5.40
N LYS A 81 11.56 -4.31 5.55
CA LYS A 81 10.63 -3.54 4.72
C LYS A 81 11.29 -3.06 3.42
N GLU A 82 10.47 -2.93 2.37
CA GLU A 82 10.91 -2.55 1.03
C GLU A 82 11.54 -1.15 0.96
N SER A 83 11.17 -0.23 1.85
CA SER A 83 11.68 1.15 1.84
C SER A 83 11.54 1.86 3.19
N ALA A 84 12.32 2.94 3.38
CA ALA A 84 12.16 3.88 4.49
C ALA A 84 10.74 4.46 4.56
N TYR A 85 10.13 4.72 3.40
CA TYR A 85 8.74 5.17 3.31
C TYR A 85 7.76 4.19 3.92
N SER A 86 7.90 2.89 3.60
CA SER A 86 7.07 1.84 4.19
C SER A 86 7.31 1.68 5.69
N ALA A 87 8.54 1.91 6.17
CA ALA A 87 8.86 1.90 7.59
C ALA A 87 8.19 3.06 8.33
N ALA A 88 8.34 4.28 7.82
CA ALA A 88 7.77 5.49 8.38
C ALA A 88 6.23 5.47 8.45
N ILE A 89 5.54 5.06 7.38
CA ILE A 89 4.07 4.93 7.40
C ILE A 89 3.63 3.99 8.51
N ALA A 90 4.26 2.83 8.62
CA ALA A 90 3.88 1.84 9.62
C ALA A 90 4.17 2.32 11.05
N TYR A 91 5.21 3.13 11.24
CA TYR A 91 5.50 3.78 12.52
C TYR A 91 4.41 4.78 12.88
N PHE A 92 4.12 5.74 11.99
CA PHE A 92 3.10 6.77 12.25
C PHE A 92 1.68 6.19 12.36
N CYS A 93 1.32 5.19 11.54
CA CYS A 93 0.03 4.50 11.67
C CYS A 93 -0.18 3.83 13.02
N LYS A 94 0.89 3.41 13.72
CA LYS A 94 0.79 2.84 15.08
C LYS A 94 0.66 3.92 16.14
N GLN A 95 1.22 5.10 15.89
CA GLN A 95 1.27 6.20 16.84
C GLN A 95 -0.01 7.04 16.85
N ILE A 96 -0.75 7.07 15.74
CA ILE A 96 -2.06 7.74 15.64
C ILE A 96 -3.14 6.82 16.23
N HIS A 97 -3.64 7.15 17.41
CA HIS A 97 -4.73 6.47 18.11
C HIS A 97 -6.09 7.12 17.89
#